data_AF-A0A7W6P052-F1
#
_entry.id   AF-A0A7W6P052-F1
#
_cell.length_a   1.000
_cell.length_b   1.000
_cell.length_c   1.000
_cell.angle_alpha   90.00
_cell.angle_beta   90.00
_cell.angle_gamma   90.00
#
_symmetry.space_group_name_H-M   'P 1'
#
loop_
_entity.id
_entity.type
_entity.pdbx_description
1 polymer ?
#
loop_
_entity_poly.entity_id
_entity_poly.type
_entity_poly.pdbx_seq_one_letter_code
_entity_poly.pdbx_strand_id
1 'polypeptide(L)'
;MLLTSAPGFEDFARTLLSTGNAEDVVLKSAGGGERTIRAIVRQKAREFPESQRGYAMKTMLNTLRVDPSDILDIQKDDSFEVRGVTYSIADKGNGIRPDGVALVTIDLETTPR
;
A
#
# COMPACT_ATOMS: atom_id res chain seq x y z
N MET A 1 2.41 21.23 -12.16
CA MET A 1 3.20 20.25 -12.92
C MET A 1 2.22 19.20 -13.40
N LEU A 2 1.85 19.22 -14.69
CA LEU A 2 1.02 18.18 -15.28
C LEU A 2 1.94 16.99 -15.56
N LEU A 3 1.76 15.90 -14.81
CA LEU A 3 2.31 14.60 -15.17
C LEU A 3 1.57 14.14 -16.43
N THR A 4 2.08 14.51 -17.61
CA THR A 4 1.54 14.02 -18.88
C THR A 4 1.96 12.56 -19.03
N SER A 5 1.05 11.63 -18.72
CA SER A 5 1.17 10.22 -19.08
C SER A 5 1.15 10.10 -20.61
N ALA A 6 2.05 9.30 -21.18
CA ALA A 6 1.95 8.91 -22.57
C ALA A 6 0.63 8.12 -22.80
N PRO A 7 -0.03 8.23 -23.97
CA PRO A 7 -1.24 7.46 -24.26
C PRO A 7 -1.01 5.96 -24.04
N GLY A 8 -1.86 5.32 -23.23
CA GLY A 8 -1.75 3.91 -22.85
C GLY A 8 -1.04 3.63 -21.51
N PHE A 9 -0.39 4.63 -20.90
CA PHE A 9 0.23 4.49 -19.58
C PHE A 9 -0.79 4.58 -18.43
N GLU A 10 -1.88 5.33 -18.64
CA GLU A 10 -3.01 5.46 -17.70
C GLU A 10 -3.72 4.13 -17.45
N ASP A 11 -3.81 3.29 -18.48
CA ASP A 11 -4.40 1.95 -18.40
C ASP A 11 -3.41 0.87 -17.94
N PHE A 12 -2.12 1.20 -17.88
CA PHE A 12 -1.09 0.23 -17.54
C PHE A 12 -1.14 -0.15 -16.06
N ALA A 13 -1.38 0.82 -15.17
CA ALA A 13 -1.63 0.58 -13.76
C ALA A 13 -2.84 -0.34 -13.54
N ARG A 14 -3.97 -0.03 -14.19
CA ARG A 14 -5.19 -0.85 -14.18
C ARG A 14 -4.95 -2.26 -14.71
N THR A 15 -4.17 -2.38 -15.78
CA THR A 15 -3.80 -3.68 -16.35
C THR A 15 -2.99 -4.51 -15.35
N LEU A 16 -1.98 -3.93 -14.69
CA LEU A 16 -1.19 -4.62 -13.67
C LEU A 16 -2.05 -5.08 -12.48
N LEU A 17 -2.99 -4.24 -12.05
CA LEU A 17 -3.91 -4.53 -10.94
C LEU A 17 -5.06 -5.48 -11.32
N SER A 18 -5.31 -5.70 -12.60
CA SER A 18 -6.27 -6.72 -13.09
C SER A 18 -5.72 -8.14 -13.03
N THR A 19 -4.39 -8.30 -12.84
CA THR A 19 -3.76 -9.61 -12.71
C THR A 19 -4.12 -10.28 -11.37
N GLY A 20 -4.05 -11.62 -11.32
CA GLY A 20 -4.35 -12.40 -10.10
C GLY A 20 -3.45 -12.13 -8.89
N ASN A 21 -2.47 -11.24 -9.01
CA ASN A 21 -1.56 -10.85 -7.93
C ASN A 21 -2.05 -9.66 -7.11
N ALA A 22 -3.15 -9.01 -7.51
CA ALA A 22 -3.75 -7.92 -6.78
C ALA A 22 -4.97 -8.40 -5.96
N GLU A 23 -5.23 -7.74 -4.85
CA GLU A 23 -6.36 -7.99 -3.96
C GLU A 23 -7.03 -6.68 -3.54
N ASP A 24 -8.23 -6.78 -2.97
CA ASP A 24 -8.97 -5.63 -2.49
C ASP A 24 -8.47 -5.21 -1.10
N VAL A 25 -8.25 -3.91 -0.96
CA VAL A 25 -7.77 -3.27 0.27
C VAL A 25 -8.71 -2.12 0.59
N VAL A 26 -9.05 -1.94 1.86
CA VAL A 26 -9.89 -0.81 2.28
C VAL A 26 -8.99 0.34 2.70
N LEU A 27 -9.06 1.46 1.99
CA LEU A 27 -8.51 2.73 2.43
C LEU A 27 -9.49 3.37 3.41
N LYS A 28 -9.02 3.69 4.61
CA LYS A 28 -9.75 4.43 5.64
C LYS A 28 -9.15 5.81 5.78
N SER A 29 -9.89 6.81 5.34
CA SER A 29 -9.49 8.21 5.45
C SER A 29 -9.70 8.73 6.86
N ALA A 30 -8.82 9.61 7.34
CA ALA A 30 -8.91 10.23 8.66
C ALA A 30 -10.24 10.98 8.89
N GLY A 31 -10.87 11.46 7.81
CA GLY A 31 -12.21 12.09 7.83
C GLY A 31 -13.39 11.11 7.97
N GLY A 32 -13.16 9.81 8.15
CA GLY A 32 -14.19 8.79 8.33
C GLY A 32 -14.77 8.21 7.03
N GLY A 33 -14.15 8.51 5.89
CA GLY A 33 -14.49 7.88 4.61
C GLY A 33 -13.78 6.52 4.48
N GLU A 34 -14.48 5.51 3.95
CA GLU A 34 -13.89 4.23 3.58
C GLU A 34 -14.13 3.96 2.10
N ARG A 35 -13.10 3.51 1.38
CA ARG A 35 -13.25 3.03 0.00
C ARG A 35 -12.38 1.82 -0.26
N THR A 36 -12.87 0.91 -1.08
CA THR A 36 -12.10 -0.25 -1.54
C THR A 36 -11.28 0.14 -2.75
N ILE A 37 -9.99 -0.17 -2.70
CA ILE A 37 -9.03 0.01 -3.80
C ILE A 37 -8.40 -1.34 -4.15
N ARG A 38 -7.89 -1.45 -5.38
CA ARG A 38 -7.17 -2.65 -5.81
C ARG A 38 -5.67 -2.45 -5.59
N ALA A 39 -5.02 -3.38 -4.90
CA ALA A 39 -3.61 -3.27 -4.58
C ALA A 39 -2.86 -4.59 -4.75
N ILE A 40 -1.60 -4.53 -5.18
CA ILE A 40 -0.67 -5.65 -5.04
C ILE A 40 -0.04 -5.56 -3.66
N VAL A 41 -0.38 -6.52 -2.81
CA VAL A 41 0.13 -6.60 -1.43
C VAL A 41 1.46 -7.37 -1.43
N ARG A 42 2.51 -6.76 -0.88
CA ARG A 42 3.83 -7.38 -0.76
C ARG A 42 4.25 -7.51 0.70
N GLN A 43 4.57 -8.75 1.07
CA GLN A 43 5.24 -9.08 2.31
C GLN A 43 6.73 -9.05 2.08
N LYS A 44 7.48 -8.32 2.92
CA LYS A 44 8.92 -8.53 3.01
C LYS A 44 9.16 -9.48 4.17
N ALA A 45 9.78 -10.63 3.89
CA ALA A 45 10.29 -11.50 4.94
C ALA A 45 11.30 -10.67 5.73
N ARG A 46 10.92 -10.25 6.94
CA ARG A 46 11.89 -9.70 7.88
C ARG A 46 12.61 -10.91 8.45
N GLU A 47 13.89 -11.08 8.12
CA GLU A 47 14.74 -12.01 8.84
C GLU A 47 14.77 -11.54 10.30
N PHE A 48 14.06 -12.25 11.17
CA PHE A 48 14.07 -11.95 12.58
C PHE A 48 15.39 -12.47 13.18
N PRO A 49 16.12 -11.67 13.97
CA PRO A 49 17.19 -12.22 14.78
C PRO A 49 16.63 -13.32 15.69
N GLU A 50 17.37 -14.42 15.85
CA GLU A 50 16.90 -15.65 16.53
C GLU A 50 16.36 -15.47 17.95
N SER A 51 16.56 -14.30 18.57
CA SER A 51 16.11 -13.94 19.92
C SER A 51 14.60 -13.70 20.06
N GLN A 52 13.80 -13.71 18.98
CA GLN A 52 12.35 -13.42 19.01
C GLN A 52 11.43 -14.62 18.68
N ARG A 53 11.91 -15.87 18.82
CA ARG A 53 11.18 -17.12 18.52
C ARG A 53 9.85 -17.37 19.28
N GLY A 54 9.38 -16.45 20.13
CA GLY A 54 8.14 -16.58 20.91
C GLY A 54 6.99 -15.66 20.52
N TYR A 55 7.20 -14.69 19.63
CA TYR A 55 6.11 -13.81 19.17
C TYR A 55 5.46 -14.41 17.93
N ALA A 56 4.20 -14.82 18.07
CA ALA A 56 3.37 -15.31 16.98
C ALA A 56 3.55 -14.41 15.75
N MET A 57 4.07 -15.02 14.67
CA MET A 57 4.38 -14.37 13.41
C MET A 57 3.11 -13.77 12.80
N LYS A 58 2.73 -12.56 13.21
CA LYS A 58 1.80 -11.75 12.41
C LYS A 58 2.57 -11.29 11.20
N THR A 59 2.16 -11.79 10.05
CA THR A 59 2.74 -11.47 8.74
C THR A 59 2.69 -9.95 8.55
N MET A 60 3.83 -9.28 8.75
CA MET A 60 3.92 -7.83 8.59
C MET A 60 3.90 -7.53 7.09
N LEU A 61 2.76 -7.02 6.62
CA LEU A 61 2.70 -6.39 5.30
C LEU A 61 3.57 -5.16 5.36
N ASN A 62 4.46 -5.03 4.39
CA ASN A 62 5.43 -3.94 4.37
C ASN A 62 5.12 -2.96 3.26
N THR A 63 4.56 -3.41 2.12
CA THR A 63 4.21 -2.50 1.03
C THR A 63 2.92 -2.86 0.31
N LEU A 64 2.20 -1.83 -0.13
CA LEU A 64 1.15 -1.90 -1.13
C LEU A 64 1.66 -1.27 -2.42
N ARG A 65 1.23 -1.81 -3.56
CA ARG A 65 1.32 -1.10 -4.85
C ARG A 65 -0.06 -0.86 -5.38
N VAL A 66 -0.38 0.40 -5.66
CA VAL A 66 -1.72 0.87 -5.99
C VAL A 66 -1.67 1.79 -7.20
N ASP A 67 -2.83 2.00 -7.80
CA ASP A 67 -2.97 2.95 -8.90
C ASP A 67 -2.68 4.37 -8.38
N PRO A 68 -1.89 5.18 -9.11
CA PRO A 68 -1.65 6.57 -8.72
C PRO A 68 -2.93 7.39 -8.54
N SER A 69 -4.00 7.09 -9.29
CA SER A 69 -5.29 7.80 -9.21
C SER A 69 -6.05 7.51 -7.91
N ASP A 70 -5.84 6.33 -7.32
CA ASP A 70 -6.47 5.90 -6.06
C ASP A 70 -5.81 6.50 -4.82
N ILE A 71 -4.77 7.33 -4.98
CA ILE A 71 -4.00 7.87 -3.86
C ILE A 71 -3.79 9.39 -3.88
N LEU A 72 -4.41 10.10 -4.85
CA LEU A 72 -4.21 11.54 -5.05
C LEU A 72 -4.64 12.38 -3.84
N ASP A 73 -5.58 11.86 -3.07
CA ASP A 73 -6.23 12.49 -1.91
C ASP A 73 -5.81 11.87 -0.57
N ILE A 74 -4.85 10.94 -0.57
CA ILE A 74 -4.41 10.27 0.65
C ILE A 74 -3.66 11.21 1.57
N GLN A 75 -4.03 11.18 2.84
CA GLN A 75 -3.40 11.92 3.91
C GLN A 75 -2.52 11.02 4.77
N LYS A 76 -1.58 11.63 5.49
CA LYS A 76 -0.62 10.94 6.34
C LYS A 76 -1.27 10.11 7.46
N ASP A 77 -2.46 10.52 7.90
CA ASP A 77 -3.22 9.88 8.98
C ASP A 77 -4.21 8.84 8.47
N ASP A 78 -4.25 8.60 7.16
CA ASP A 78 -5.04 7.53 6.57
C ASP A 78 -4.43 6.16 6.87
N SER A 79 -5.26 5.13 6.83
CA SER A 79 -4.85 3.75 7.09
C SER A 79 -5.43 2.79 6.06
N PHE A 80 -4.80 1.63 5.93
CA PHE A 80 -5.22 0.58 5.02
C PHE A 80 -5.59 -0.67 5.80
N GLU A 81 -6.79 -1.18 5.58
CA GLU A 81 -7.18 -2.49 6.07
C GLU A 81 -6.98 -3.54 4.98
N VAL A 82 -6.09 -4.49 5.26
CA VAL A 82 -5.77 -5.60 4.36
C VAL A 82 -6.07 -6.89 5.12
N ARG A 83 -6.96 -7.73 4.59
CA ARG A 83 -7.33 -9.03 5.19
C ARG A 83 -7.74 -8.91 6.67
N GLY A 84 -8.46 -7.84 7.03
CA GLY A 84 -8.93 -7.58 8.40
C GLY A 84 -7.87 -7.03 9.37
N VAL A 85 -6.70 -6.65 8.87
CA VAL A 85 -5.64 -6.01 9.67
C VAL A 85 -5.42 -4.59 9.17
N THR A 86 -5.49 -3.62 10.08
CA THR A 86 -5.23 -2.21 9.78
C THR A 86 -3.74 -1.89 9.86
N TYR A 87 -3.25 -1.17 8.85
CA TYR A 87 -1.88 -0.71 8.72
C TYR A 87 -1.87 0.81 8.53
N SER A 88 -0.94 1.48 9.20
CA SER A 88 -0.71 2.92 9.04
C SER A 88 0.34 3.14 7.95
N ILE A 89 0.29 4.30 7.28
CA ILE A 89 1.35 4.70 6.35
C ILE A 89 2.65 4.95 7.14
N ALA A 90 3.78 4.44 6.64
CA ALA A 90 5.07 4.58 7.31
C ALA A 90 5.51 6.05 7.39
N ASP A 91 5.87 6.50 8.60
CA ASP A 91 6.30 7.88 8.86
C ASP A 91 7.75 8.12 8.42
N LYS A 92 8.58 7.07 8.38
CA LYS A 92 10.01 7.16 8.06
C LYS A 92 10.29 6.88 6.58
N GLY A 93 10.65 7.93 5.83
CA GLY A 93 11.32 7.78 4.53
C GLY A 93 10.44 7.92 3.28
N ASN A 94 9.43 8.80 3.30
CA ASN A 94 8.44 8.97 2.23
C ASN A 94 7.66 7.67 1.98
N GLY A 95 6.77 7.33 2.92
CA GLY A 95 5.94 6.13 2.88
C GLY A 95 5.01 6.03 1.66
N ILE A 96 5.00 7.03 0.77
CA ILE A 96 4.34 6.99 -0.54
C ILE A 96 5.37 7.43 -1.58
N ARG A 97 5.66 6.56 -2.55
CA ARG A 97 6.68 6.81 -3.58
C ARG A 97 6.35 6.10 -4.90
N PRO A 98 6.69 6.67 -6.06
CA PRO A 98 6.50 5.98 -7.33
C PRO A 98 7.28 4.67 -7.34
N ASP A 99 6.71 3.61 -7.93
CA ASP A 99 7.36 2.31 -8.05
C ASP A 99 8.43 2.27 -9.17
N GLY A 100 8.54 3.36 -9.94
CA GLY A 100 9.46 3.51 -11.06
C GLY A 100 8.92 2.99 -12.39
N VAL A 101 7.70 2.45 -12.40
CA VAL A 101 7.01 1.96 -13.60
C VAL A 101 5.69 2.70 -13.77
N ALA A 102 4.61 2.26 -13.14
CA ALA A 102 3.26 2.83 -13.31
C ALA A 102 2.39 2.78 -12.06
N LEU A 103 2.88 2.21 -10.95
CA LEU A 103 2.14 2.15 -9.68
C LEU A 103 2.81 3.06 -8.64
N VAL A 104 2.09 3.31 -7.56
CA VAL A 104 2.67 3.94 -6.38
C VAL A 104 2.87 2.89 -5.30
N THR A 105 4.09 2.86 -4.75
CA THR A 105 4.44 2.03 -3.60
C THR A 105 4.11 2.80 -2.32
N ILE A 106 3.32 2.18 -1.46
CA ILE A 106 3.02 2.66 -0.12
C ILE A 106 3.71 1.74 0.88
N ASP A 107 4.65 2.28 1.65
CA ASP A 107 5.28 1.57 2.75
C ASP A 107 4.37 1.65 3.98
N LEU A 108 4.12 0.50 4.62
CA LEU A 108 3.16 0.34 5.71
C LEU A 108 3.84 -0.03 7.03
N GLU A 109 3.26 0.40 8.14
CA GLU A 109 3.65 0.00 9.49
C GLU A 109 2.47 -0.64 10.24
N THR A 110 2.76 -1.73 10.96
CA THR A 110 1.74 -2.53 11.69
C THR A 110 1.39 -1.92 13.06
N THR A 111 1.90 -0.74 13.39
CA THR A 111 1.86 -0.19 14.76
C THR A 111 0.68 0.79 14.90
N PRO A 112 -0.13 0.69 15.99
CA PRO A 112 -1.07 1.74 16.35
C PRO A 112 -0.30 3.00 16.78
N ARG A 113 -0.74 4.17 16.35
CA ARG A 113 -0.36 5.42 17.00
C ARG A 113 -1.07 5.56 18.35
#